data_AF-A0A536ICB1-F1
#
_entry.id   AF-A0A536ICB1-F1
#
_cell.length_a   1.000
_cell.length_b   1.000
_cell.length_c   1.000
_cell.angle_alpha   90.00
_cell.angle_beta   90.00
_cell.angle_gamma   90.00
#
_symmetry.space_group_name_H-M   'P 1'
#
loop_
_entity.id
_entity.type
_entity.pdbx_description
1 polymer ?
#
loop_
_entity_poly.entity_id
_entity_poly.type
_entity_poly.pdbx_seq_one_letter_code
_entity_poly.pdbx_strand_id
1 'polypeptide(L)'
;MYDIATDHASALGAAIVLLAFGLVFLRLLRVLARRQAGWAWRFLAGFDAASPMAKLAAALMLVSGAVHLALVPGHDGITGLLFIIDGLGFIALALGAFTTTWWRRPAALWLSTTIVAYLVWVIAGWEAPDQVGIACKLIELIALGLVMRLKNPSRAGWPRRLWRATAFPLLVSLTTLGIWIGGLVHPDALHAHAGAVLQPVASVATPEERTAAARLLADTKASLRRYQDPAAAVSAGYKPGPVSDADPLLHFQNQANSHAVLDPNRPQALVYARTPVGLKLVGAMYQMPRVGQWGPDPGGPLTQWHQHEGICFSPFGFEFSLETPFWTCPVGSGSITTPPMLHVWIIDNGKSGPFAAELDKAARRQLTGRSSP
;
A
#
# COMPACT_ATOMS: atom_id res chain seq x y z
N MET A 1 5.34 4.26 -1.72
CA MET A 1 3.90 4.20 -2.05
C MET A 1 3.16 4.31 -0.73
N TYR A 2 2.07 5.08 -0.62
CA TYR A 2 1.53 5.38 0.70
C TYR A 2 0.95 4.12 1.36
N ASP A 3 1.47 3.76 2.53
CA ASP A 3 0.92 2.70 3.37
C ASP A 3 -0.37 3.16 4.05
N ILE A 4 -1.14 2.21 4.58
CA ILE A 4 -2.29 2.53 5.44
C ILE A 4 -1.73 3.09 6.74
N ALA A 5 -2.10 4.33 7.09
CA ALA A 5 -1.71 4.89 8.37
C ALA A 5 -2.26 3.99 9.49
N THR A 6 -1.46 3.76 10.55
CA THR A 6 -1.88 2.90 11.68
C THR A 6 -3.22 3.34 12.27
N ASP A 7 -3.44 4.65 12.28
CA ASP A 7 -4.63 5.31 12.81
C ASP A 7 -5.84 5.19 11.88
N HIS A 8 -5.63 4.72 10.65
CA HIS A 8 -6.67 4.54 9.63
C HIS A 8 -7.10 3.07 9.45
N ALA A 9 -6.43 2.12 10.12
CA ALA A 9 -6.74 0.69 10.01
C ALA A 9 -8.18 0.35 10.46
N SER A 10 -8.72 1.10 11.44
CA SER A 10 -10.10 0.94 11.93
C SER A 10 -11.15 1.17 10.84
N ALA A 11 -10.86 1.99 9.83
CA ALA A 11 -11.78 2.33 8.75
C ALA A 11 -12.07 1.16 7.80
N LEU A 12 -11.14 0.21 7.65
CA LEU A 12 -11.31 -0.96 6.77
C LEU A 12 -12.48 -1.86 7.22
N GLY A 13 -12.67 -2.01 8.53
CA GLY A 13 -13.76 -2.79 9.11
C GLY A 13 -15.13 -2.09 8.99
N ALA A 14 -15.14 -0.76 8.96
CA ALA A 14 -16.37 0.04 9.02
C ALA A 14 -17.29 -0.19 7.81
N ALA A 15 -16.74 -0.35 6.60
CA ALA A 15 -17.53 -0.59 5.39
C ALA A 15 -18.27 -1.94 5.42
N ILE A 16 -17.63 -2.99 5.94
CA ILE A 16 -18.24 -4.33 6.07
C ILE A 16 -19.34 -4.31 7.13
N VAL A 17 -19.07 -3.68 8.29
CA VAL A 17 -20.05 -3.51 9.37
C VAL A 17 -21.26 -2.70 8.88
N LEU A 18 -21.04 -1.66 8.08
CA LEU A 18 -22.10 -0.85 7.51
C LEU A 18 -23.03 -1.63 6.58
N LEU A 19 -22.52 -2.54 5.75
CA LEU A 19 -23.35 -3.38 4.89
C LEU A 19 -24.27 -4.30 5.70
N ALA A 20 -23.72 -4.93 6.74
CA ALA A 20 -24.51 -5.76 7.66
C ALA A 20 -25.57 -4.93 8.40
N PHE A 21 -25.18 -3.76 8.92
CA PHE A 21 -26.08 -2.86 9.63
C PHE A 21 -27.18 -2.29 8.72
N GLY A 22 -26.87 -1.94 7.47
CA GLY A 22 -27.82 -1.43 6.48
C GLY A 22 -28.91 -2.46 6.13
N LEU A 23 -28.54 -3.74 5.99
CA LEU A 23 -29.50 -4.82 5.76
C LEU A 23 -30.43 -5.01 6.97
N VAL A 24 -29.88 -4.99 8.19
CA VAL A 24 -30.65 -5.07 9.43
C VAL A 24 -31.58 -3.86 9.57
N PHE A 25 -31.08 -2.66 9.31
CA PHE A 25 -31.85 -1.41 9.36
C PHE A 25 -33.06 -1.44 8.42
N LEU A 26 -32.87 -1.83 7.16
CA LEU A 26 -33.98 -1.96 6.21
C LEU A 26 -34.99 -3.04 6.64
N ARG A 27 -34.54 -4.15 7.24
CA ARG A 27 -35.44 -5.17 7.81
C ARG A 27 -36.26 -4.60 8.98
N LEU A 28 -35.62 -3.88 9.90
CA LEU A 28 -36.29 -3.25 11.04
C LEU A 28 -37.30 -2.19 10.58
N LEU A 29 -36.95 -1.36 9.60
CA LEU A 29 -37.88 -0.38 9.02
C LEU A 29 -39.11 -1.06 8.42
N ARG A 30 -38.94 -2.20 7.74
CA ARG A 30 -40.07 -2.97 7.19
C ARG A 30 -40.96 -3.53 8.30
N VAL A 31 -40.39 -3.98 9.41
CA VAL A 31 -41.15 -4.42 10.59
C VAL A 31 -41.92 -3.26 11.21
N LEU A 32 -41.29 -2.09 11.36
CA LEU A 32 -41.93 -0.88 11.91
C LEU A 32 -43.02 -0.33 11.00
N ALA A 33 -42.82 -0.36 9.68
CA ALA A 33 -43.84 0.03 8.70
C ALA A 33 -45.06 -0.90 8.76
N ARG A 34 -44.86 -2.22 8.96
CA ARG A 34 -45.96 -3.18 9.22
C ARG A 34 -46.71 -2.85 10.51
N ARG A 35 -46.05 -2.23 11.49
CA ARG A 35 -46.65 -1.72 12.74
C ARG A 35 -47.23 -0.30 12.60
N GLN A 36 -47.50 0.16 11.38
CA GLN A 36 -48.12 1.47 11.09
C GLN A 36 -47.30 2.69 11.56
N ALA A 37 -45.98 2.56 11.72
CA ALA A 37 -45.12 3.71 11.98
C ALA A 37 -45.01 4.58 10.71
N GLY A 38 -45.72 5.71 10.68
CA GLY A 38 -45.85 6.56 9.49
C GLY A 38 -44.53 7.08 8.92
N TRP A 39 -43.54 7.37 9.76
CA TRP A 39 -42.22 7.81 9.30
C TRP A 39 -41.44 6.68 8.60
N ALA A 40 -41.54 5.45 9.08
CA ALA A 40 -40.86 4.29 8.49
C ALA A 40 -41.46 3.94 7.13
N TRP A 41 -42.80 4.07 7.00
CA TRP A 41 -43.48 3.93 5.73
C TRP A 41 -43.05 5.00 4.72
N ARG A 42 -42.99 6.28 5.13
CA ARG A 42 -42.54 7.38 4.26
C ARG A 42 -41.11 7.19 3.77
N PHE A 43 -40.21 6.73 4.66
CA PHE A 43 -38.84 6.42 4.28
C PHE A 43 -38.78 5.28 3.25
N LEU A 44 -39.47 4.16 3.51
CA LEU A 44 -39.47 3.01 2.61
C LEU A 44 -40.09 3.35 1.25
N ALA A 45 -41.19 4.11 1.22
CA ALA A 45 -41.80 4.58 -0.01
C ALA A 45 -40.83 5.46 -0.83
N GLY A 46 -40.12 6.38 -0.16
CA GLY A 46 -39.09 7.20 -0.80
C GLY A 46 -37.89 6.39 -1.28
N PHE A 47 -37.46 5.39 -0.50
CA PHE A 47 -36.41 4.46 -0.89
C PHE A 47 -36.82 3.64 -2.11
N ASP A 48 -38.00 3.01 -2.11
CA ASP A 48 -38.47 2.17 -3.20
C ASP A 48 -38.64 2.98 -4.50
N ALA A 49 -39.17 4.21 -4.41
CA ALA A 49 -39.33 5.13 -5.53
C ALA A 49 -38.01 5.72 -6.06
N ALA A 50 -36.93 5.70 -5.28
CA ALA A 50 -35.65 6.28 -5.70
C ALA A 50 -34.99 5.46 -6.82
N SER A 51 -34.35 6.17 -7.75
CA SER A 51 -33.61 5.55 -8.85
C SER A 51 -32.41 4.75 -8.35
N PRO A 52 -31.92 3.74 -9.10
CA PRO A 52 -30.71 3.00 -8.73
C PRO A 52 -29.50 3.91 -8.50
N MET A 53 -29.35 4.98 -9.28
CA MET A 53 -28.28 5.97 -9.10
C MET A 53 -28.40 6.75 -7.79
N ALA A 54 -29.60 7.10 -7.36
CA ALA A 54 -29.82 7.79 -6.09
C ALA A 54 -29.54 6.85 -4.90
N LYS A 55 -29.95 5.58 -5.02
CA LYS A 55 -29.63 4.53 -4.04
C LYS A 55 -28.12 4.32 -3.92
N LEU A 56 -27.42 4.24 -5.05
CA LEU A 56 -25.96 4.11 -5.07
C LEU A 56 -25.26 5.34 -4.47
N ALA A 57 -25.68 6.55 -4.83
CA ALA A 57 -25.11 7.78 -4.25
C ALA A 57 -25.31 7.84 -2.72
N ALA A 58 -26.49 7.46 -2.23
CA ALA A 58 -26.76 7.39 -0.79
C ALA A 58 -25.90 6.32 -0.10
N ALA A 59 -25.72 5.15 -0.72
CA ALA A 59 -24.85 4.11 -0.19
C ALA A 59 -23.38 4.56 -0.10
N LEU A 60 -22.85 5.22 -1.13
CA LEU A 60 -21.49 5.75 -1.12
C LEU A 60 -21.29 6.84 -0.06
N MET A 61 -22.27 7.73 0.13
CA MET A 61 -22.25 8.69 1.23
C MET A 61 -22.27 7.97 2.58
N LEU A 62 -23.09 6.93 2.78
CA LEU A 62 -23.07 6.15 4.02
C LEU A 62 -21.70 5.49 4.28
N VAL A 63 -21.06 4.93 3.25
CA VAL A 63 -19.72 4.35 3.36
C VAL A 63 -18.71 5.41 3.78
N SER A 64 -18.69 6.56 3.10
CA SER A 64 -17.82 7.68 3.47
C SER A 64 -18.11 8.14 4.92
N GLY A 65 -19.38 8.28 5.31
CA GLY A 65 -19.75 8.66 6.67
C GLY A 65 -19.26 7.67 7.73
N ALA A 66 -19.39 6.36 7.48
CA ALA A 66 -18.89 5.33 8.39
C ALA A 66 -17.36 5.34 8.50
N VAL A 67 -16.65 5.58 7.39
CA VAL A 67 -15.19 5.72 7.38
C VAL A 67 -14.78 6.93 8.22
N HIS A 68 -15.36 8.12 8.02
CA HIS A 68 -15.01 9.31 8.81
C HIS A 68 -15.21 9.07 10.32
N LEU A 69 -16.32 8.45 10.72
CA LEU A 69 -16.56 8.12 12.13
C LEU A 69 -15.54 7.12 12.68
N ALA A 70 -15.08 6.17 11.87
CA ALA A 70 -14.09 5.16 12.28
C ALA A 70 -12.67 5.75 12.43
N LEU A 71 -12.39 6.88 11.76
CA LEU A 71 -11.10 7.59 11.86
C LEU A 71 -10.98 8.48 13.10
N VAL A 72 -12.09 8.76 13.79
CA VAL A 72 -12.12 9.65 14.97
C VAL A 72 -11.14 9.22 16.08
N PRO A 73 -11.03 7.93 16.48
CA PRO A 73 -10.11 7.53 17.54
C PRO A 73 -8.63 7.78 17.24
N GLY A 74 -8.27 7.94 15.95
CA GLY A 74 -6.92 8.21 15.49
C GLY A 74 -6.57 9.69 15.38
N HIS A 75 -7.53 10.60 15.62
CA HIS A 75 -7.35 12.04 15.40
C HIS A 75 -7.84 12.86 16.59
N ASP A 76 -6.93 13.61 17.20
CA ASP A 76 -7.25 14.49 18.31
C ASP A 76 -7.70 15.90 17.88
N GLY A 77 -8.33 16.62 18.81
CA GLY A 77 -8.65 18.04 18.67
C GLY A 77 -9.63 18.34 17.55
N ILE A 78 -9.29 19.33 16.71
CA ILE A 78 -10.18 19.86 15.67
C ILE A 78 -10.40 18.82 14.55
N THR A 79 -9.36 18.07 14.18
CA THR A 79 -9.45 17.09 13.09
C THR A 79 -10.42 15.96 13.44
N GLY A 80 -10.36 15.42 14.67
CA GLY A 80 -11.32 14.43 15.17
C GLY A 80 -12.77 14.96 15.17
N LEU A 81 -12.97 16.22 15.57
CA LEU A 81 -14.29 16.86 15.53
C LEU A 81 -14.81 17.01 14.09
N LEU A 82 -13.96 17.39 13.15
CA LEU A 82 -14.33 17.50 11.73
C LEU A 82 -14.72 16.12 11.15
N PHE A 83 -14.00 15.05 11.51
CA PHE A 83 -14.38 13.69 11.15
C PHE A 83 -15.76 13.29 11.71
N ILE A 84 -16.10 13.68 12.94
CA ILE A 84 -17.45 13.47 13.50
C ILE A 84 -18.50 14.21 12.68
N ILE A 85 -18.26 15.50 12.40
CA ILE A 85 -19.19 16.35 11.65
C ILE A 85 -19.42 15.78 10.25
N ASP A 86 -18.37 15.38 9.54
CA ASP A 86 -18.46 14.78 8.22
C ASP A 86 -19.17 13.43 8.25
N GLY A 87 -18.80 12.59 9.22
CA GLY A 87 -19.41 11.28 9.43
C GLY A 87 -20.93 11.35 9.59
N LEU A 88 -21.39 12.19 10.51
CA LEU A 88 -22.82 12.41 10.76
C LEU A 88 -23.51 13.14 9.60
N GLY A 89 -22.82 14.11 8.99
CA GLY A 89 -23.32 14.86 7.84
C GLY A 89 -23.64 13.95 6.66
N PHE A 90 -22.72 13.05 6.30
CA PHE A 90 -22.94 12.09 5.22
C PHE A 90 -24.07 11.12 5.51
N ILE A 91 -24.20 10.63 6.75
CA ILE A 91 -25.33 9.78 7.15
C ILE A 91 -26.65 10.53 7.00
N ALA A 92 -26.73 11.77 7.50
CA ALA A 92 -27.92 12.59 7.41
C ALA A 92 -28.31 12.87 5.96
N LEU A 93 -27.34 13.18 5.08
CA LEU A 93 -27.57 13.43 3.66
C LEU A 93 -28.03 12.16 2.92
N ALA A 94 -27.49 11.00 3.25
CA ALA A 94 -27.91 9.73 2.68
C ALA A 94 -29.35 9.36 3.09
N LEU A 95 -29.74 9.57 4.34
CA LEU A 95 -31.12 9.40 4.79
C LEU A 95 -32.04 10.46 4.17
N GLY A 96 -31.54 11.68 4.03
CA GLY A 96 -32.19 12.80 3.35
C GLY A 96 -32.56 12.48 1.90
N ALA A 97 -31.80 11.61 1.23
CA ALA A 97 -32.03 11.19 -0.15
C ALA A 97 -33.38 10.50 -0.38
N PHE A 98 -33.93 9.89 0.67
CA PHE A 98 -35.20 9.14 0.62
C PHE A 98 -36.34 9.84 1.36
N THR A 99 -36.04 10.90 2.12
CA THR A 99 -37.03 11.57 2.97
C THR A 99 -37.33 13.00 2.53
N THR A 100 -36.45 13.61 1.73
CA THR A 100 -36.57 15.00 1.29
C THR A 100 -36.37 15.12 -0.22
N THR A 101 -36.83 16.23 -0.80
CA THR A 101 -36.66 16.54 -2.23
C THR A 101 -35.46 17.46 -2.50
N TRP A 102 -34.93 18.12 -1.47
CA TRP A 102 -33.89 19.15 -1.59
C TRP A 102 -32.48 18.66 -1.23
N TRP A 103 -32.31 17.41 -0.78
CA TRP A 103 -31.04 16.82 -0.33
C TRP A 103 -29.86 16.98 -1.30
N ARG A 104 -30.14 17.05 -2.60
CA ARG A 104 -29.11 17.00 -3.65
C ARG A 104 -28.16 18.19 -3.63
N ARG A 105 -28.66 19.40 -3.36
CA ARG A 105 -27.81 20.61 -3.35
C ARG A 105 -26.88 20.61 -2.12
N PRO A 106 -27.38 20.39 -0.90
CA PRO A 106 -26.52 20.16 0.27
C PRO A 106 -25.52 19.02 0.06
N ALA A 107 -25.94 17.88 -0.49
CA ALA A 107 -25.04 16.75 -0.71
C ALA A 107 -23.90 17.10 -1.67
N ALA A 108 -24.20 17.77 -2.79
CA ALA A 108 -23.18 18.19 -3.73
C ALA A 108 -22.19 19.20 -3.12
N LEU A 109 -22.70 20.14 -2.30
CA LEU A 109 -21.87 21.10 -1.60
C LEU A 109 -20.97 20.39 -0.58
N TRP A 110 -21.54 19.53 0.26
CA TRP A 110 -20.81 18.79 1.29
C TRP A 110 -19.68 17.94 0.69
N LEU A 111 -20.00 17.11 -0.31
CA LEU A 111 -19.01 16.29 -1.03
C LEU A 111 -17.90 17.13 -1.67
N SER A 112 -18.23 18.30 -2.22
CA SER A 112 -17.21 19.18 -2.79
C SER A 112 -16.32 19.77 -1.69
N THR A 113 -16.91 20.19 -0.58
CA THR A 113 -16.19 20.75 0.57
C THR A 113 -15.22 19.74 1.17
N THR A 114 -15.64 18.48 1.39
CA THR A 114 -14.79 17.45 2.00
C THR A 114 -13.62 17.06 1.10
N ILE A 115 -13.83 16.98 -0.21
CA ILE A 115 -12.75 16.72 -1.19
C ILE A 115 -11.73 17.87 -1.17
N VAL A 116 -12.19 19.13 -1.22
CA VAL A 116 -11.31 20.30 -1.20
C VAL A 116 -10.58 20.41 0.14
N ALA A 117 -11.25 20.18 1.26
CA ALA A 117 -10.66 20.22 2.58
C ALA A 117 -9.52 19.22 2.73
N TYR A 118 -9.70 17.97 2.27
CA TYR A 118 -8.64 16.96 2.29
C TYR A 118 -7.42 17.37 1.44
N LEU A 119 -7.65 17.90 0.23
CA LEU A 119 -6.54 18.40 -0.60
C LEU A 119 -5.75 19.52 0.09
N VAL A 120 -6.45 20.45 0.76
CA VAL A 120 -5.81 21.50 1.54
C VAL A 120 -5.00 20.92 2.69
N TRP A 121 -5.54 19.93 3.41
CA TRP A 121 -4.89 19.26 4.54
C TRP A 121 -3.57 18.58 4.12
N VAL A 122 -3.61 17.85 3.01
CA VAL A 122 -2.44 17.18 2.43
C VAL A 122 -1.40 18.20 1.94
N ILE A 123 -1.82 19.25 1.21
CA ILE A 123 -0.90 20.29 0.71
C ILE A 123 -0.26 21.07 1.86
N ALA A 124 -1.00 21.32 2.94
CA ALA A 124 -0.49 21.98 4.14
C ALA A 124 0.45 21.07 4.98
N GLY A 125 0.54 19.77 4.66
CA GLY A 125 1.34 18.80 5.39
C GLY A 125 0.79 18.45 6.77
N TRP A 126 -0.50 18.70 7.03
CA TRP A 126 -1.16 18.39 8.30
C TRP A 126 -1.63 16.94 8.38
N GLU A 127 -1.76 16.27 7.24
CA GLU A 127 -2.06 14.85 7.13
C GLU A 127 -1.27 14.29 5.95
N ALA A 128 -0.63 13.15 6.15
CA ALA A 128 0.02 12.44 5.06
C ALA A 128 -1.06 11.74 4.22
N PRO A 129 -1.05 11.87 2.89
CA PRO A 129 -1.99 11.14 2.07
C PRO A 129 -1.74 9.65 2.24
N ASP A 130 -2.78 8.90 2.58
CA ASP A 130 -2.72 7.46 2.80
C ASP A 130 -3.80 6.74 1.98
N GLN A 131 -3.77 5.41 1.94
CA GLN A 131 -4.69 4.65 1.07
C GLN A 131 -6.16 4.85 1.46
N VAL A 132 -6.45 4.93 2.77
CA VAL A 132 -7.81 5.07 3.27
C VAL A 132 -8.37 6.46 2.96
N GLY A 133 -7.59 7.52 3.20
CA GLY A 133 -7.94 8.88 2.84
C GLY A 133 -8.20 9.02 1.35
N ILE A 134 -7.29 8.50 0.51
CA ILE A 134 -7.43 8.50 -0.95
C ILE A 134 -8.68 7.75 -1.41
N ALA A 135 -8.89 6.52 -0.94
CA ALA A 135 -10.05 5.71 -1.30
C ALA A 135 -11.36 6.39 -0.88
N CYS A 136 -11.39 7.00 0.30
CA CYS A 136 -12.55 7.74 0.79
C CYS A 136 -12.88 8.93 -0.11
N LYS A 137 -11.88 9.72 -0.53
CA LYS A 137 -12.12 10.84 -1.46
C LYS A 137 -12.52 10.39 -2.85
N LEU A 138 -12.05 9.23 -3.33
CA LEU A 138 -12.54 8.65 -4.57
C LEU A 138 -14.02 8.26 -4.47
N ILE A 139 -14.43 7.64 -3.36
CA ILE A 139 -15.85 7.31 -3.07
C ILE A 139 -16.71 8.57 -3.09
N GLU A 140 -16.27 9.64 -2.40
CA GLU A 140 -16.96 10.92 -2.38
C GLU A 140 -17.06 11.54 -3.78
N LEU A 141 -15.98 11.47 -4.56
CA LEU A 141 -15.97 11.99 -5.91
C LEU A 141 -16.96 11.24 -6.82
N ILE A 142 -17.03 9.91 -6.71
CA ILE A 142 -18.02 9.09 -7.43
C ILE A 142 -19.45 9.49 -7.00
N ALA A 143 -19.69 9.63 -5.69
CA ALA A 143 -20.97 10.06 -5.15
C ALA A 143 -21.36 11.44 -5.71
N LEU A 144 -20.43 12.39 -5.76
CA LEU A 144 -20.65 13.73 -6.32
C LEU A 144 -21.04 13.67 -7.79
N GLY A 145 -20.31 12.88 -8.59
CA GLY A 145 -20.63 12.64 -9.99
C GLY A 145 -22.05 12.10 -10.20
N LEU A 146 -22.47 11.14 -9.37
CA LEU A 146 -23.84 10.60 -9.40
C LEU A 146 -24.87 11.68 -9.04
N VAL A 147 -24.68 12.42 -7.94
CA VAL A 147 -25.60 13.48 -7.48
C VAL A 147 -25.80 14.56 -8.54
N MET A 148 -24.72 14.95 -9.23
CA MET A 148 -24.75 15.93 -10.32
C MET A 148 -25.48 15.41 -11.57
N ARG A 149 -25.41 14.09 -11.84
CA ARG A 149 -26.09 13.44 -12.98
C ARG A 149 -27.56 13.16 -12.77
N LEU A 150 -28.05 13.06 -11.53
CA LEU A 150 -29.47 12.86 -11.21
C LEU A 150 -30.41 14.00 -11.72
N LYS A 151 -29.91 15.03 -12.41
CA LYS A 151 -30.73 16.13 -12.95
C LYS A 151 -31.07 15.78 -14.40
N ASN A 152 -32.34 15.49 -14.65
CA ASN A 152 -32.89 15.11 -15.96
C ASN A 152 -32.49 16.14 -17.04
N PRO A 153 -31.69 15.78 -18.07
CA PRO A 153 -31.15 16.74 -19.02
C PRO A 153 -32.07 16.84 -20.25
N SER A 154 -33.35 17.17 -20.08
CA SER A 154 -34.23 17.37 -21.24
C SER A 154 -33.91 18.63 -22.06
N ARG A 155 -32.97 19.50 -21.62
CA ARG A 155 -32.63 20.77 -22.31
C ARG A 155 -31.14 21.14 -22.38
N ALA A 156 -30.21 20.22 -22.10
CA ALA A 156 -28.78 20.56 -22.16
C ALA A 156 -28.22 20.46 -23.60
N GLY A 157 -27.61 21.53 -24.11
CA GLY A 157 -26.93 21.52 -25.42
C GLY A 157 -25.78 20.51 -25.50
N TRP A 158 -25.44 20.07 -26.72
CA TRP A 158 -24.39 19.09 -27.01
C TRP A 158 -23.04 19.32 -26.27
N PRO A 159 -22.47 20.54 -26.20
CA PRO A 159 -21.21 20.76 -25.46
C PRO A 159 -21.32 20.51 -23.96
N ARG A 160 -22.48 20.78 -23.34
CA ARG A 160 -22.71 20.50 -21.90
C ARG A 160 -22.93 19.02 -21.62
N ARG A 161 -23.42 18.25 -22.60
CA ARG A 161 -23.51 16.78 -22.51
C ARG A 161 -22.13 16.15 -22.65
N LEU A 162 -21.33 16.59 -23.61
CA LEU A 162 -19.97 16.12 -23.81
C LEU A 162 -19.09 16.40 -22.59
N TRP A 163 -19.12 17.63 -22.07
CA TRP A 163 -18.44 18.00 -20.82
C TRP A 163 -18.87 17.12 -19.63
N ARG A 164 -20.17 16.84 -19.46
CA ARG A 164 -20.65 15.94 -18.38
C ARG A 164 -20.24 14.49 -18.57
N ALA A 165 -20.04 14.05 -19.82
CA ALA A 165 -19.57 12.72 -20.14
C ALA A 165 -18.06 12.58 -19.90
N THR A 166 -17.28 13.63 -20.16
CA THR A 166 -15.81 13.60 -20.09
C THR A 166 -15.24 14.14 -18.78
N ALA A 167 -15.88 15.09 -18.11
CA ALA A 167 -15.35 15.72 -16.90
C ALA A 167 -15.22 14.75 -15.72
N PHE A 168 -16.12 13.78 -15.59
CA PHE A 168 -16.04 12.76 -14.54
C PHE A 168 -14.85 11.81 -14.72
N PRO A 169 -14.68 11.13 -15.88
CA PRO A 169 -13.48 10.32 -16.12
C PRO A 169 -12.21 11.17 -16.12
N LEU A 170 -12.25 12.42 -16.61
CA LEU A 170 -11.10 13.31 -16.54
C LEU A 170 -10.71 13.64 -15.09
N LEU A 171 -11.67 13.93 -14.21
CA LEU A 171 -11.37 14.22 -12.80
C LEU A 171 -10.83 12.97 -12.10
N VAL A 172 -11.43 11.79 -12.32
CA VAL A 172 -10.91 10.51 -11.79
C VAL A 172 -9.49 10.25 -12.30
N SER A 173 -9.23 10.46 -13.59
CA SER A 173 -7.88 10.31 -14.16
C SER A 173 -6.90 11.32 -13.59
N LEU A 174 -7.29 12.59 -13.40
CA LEU A 174 -6.44 13.62 -12.82
C LEU A 174 -6.15 13.37 -11.34
N THR A 175 -7.14 12.94 -10.55
CA THR A 175 -6.95 12.55 -9.15
C THR A 175 -6.03 11.33 -9.06
N THR A 176 -6.24 10.33 -9.92
CA THR A 176 -5.36 9.16 -10.01
C THR A 176 -3.94 9.58 -10.40
N LEU A 177 -3.76 10.40 -11.42
CA LEU A 177 -2.44 10.92 -11.81
C LEU A 177 -1.79 11.73 -10.68
N GLY A 178 -2.55 12.53 -9.93
CA GLY A 178 -2.05 13.29 -8.79
C GLY A 178 -1.50 12.39 -7.68
N ILE A 179 -2.17 11.26 -7.41
CA ILE A 179 -1.71 10.23 -6.47
C ILE A 179 -0.42 9.57 -6.96
N TRP A 180 -0.36 9.23 -8.26
CA TRP A 180 0.86 8.70 -8.89
C TRP A 180 2.03 9.68 -8.80
N ILE A 181 1.80 10.95 -9.14
CA ILE A 181 2.82 12.00 -9.09
C ILE A 181 3.27 12.22 -7.65
N GLY A 182 2.36 12.29 -6.67
CA GLY A 182 2.70 12.43 -5.25
C GLY A 182 3.57 11.28 -4.75
N GLY A 183 3.20 10.03 -5.06
CA GLY A 183 3.97 8.84 -4.69
C GLY A 183 5.32 8.70 -5.42
N LEU A 184 5.48 9.30 -6.60
CA LEU A 184 6.75 9.32 -7.35
C LEU A 184 7.66 10.49 -6.94
N VAL A 185 7.08 11.63 -6.52
CA VAL A 185 7.80 12.85 -6.16
C VAL A 185 8.29 12.81 -4.70
N HIS A 186 7.62 12.05 -3.83
CA HIS A 186 8.06 11.78 -2.46
C HIS A 186 8.47 10.31 -2.32
N PRO A 187 9.70 9.92 -2.73
CA PRO A 187 10.22 8.62 -2.38
C PRO A 187 10.29 8.57 -0.85
N ASP A 188 9.40 7.78 -0.27
CA ASP A 188 9.37 7.53 1.15
C ASP A 188 10.74 6.96 1.56
N ALA A 189 11.38 7.55 2.58
CA ALA A 189 12.80 7.32 2.88
C ALA A 189 13.11 5.85 3.23
N LEU A 190 12.09 5.09 3.61
CA LEU A 190 12.17 3.67 3.92
C LEU A 190 12.08 2.77 2.69
N HIS A 191 11.66 3.26 1.52
CA HIS A 191 11.59 2.41 0.34
C HIS A 191 12.98 2.29 -0.31
N ALA A 192 13.62 1.14 -0.15
CA ALA A 192 14.94 0.89 -0.73
C ALA A 192 14.86 0.74 -2.26
N HIS A 193 13.83 0.04 -2.74
CA HIS A 193 13.51 -0.16 -4.15
C HIS A 193 12.06 -0.60 -4.30
N ALA A 194 11.62 -0.84 -5.53
CA ALA A 194 10.22 -1.14 -5.83
C ALA A 194 9.76 -2.40 -5.07
N GLY A 195 8.80 -2.22 -4.14
CA GLY A 195 8.30 -3.28 -3.28
C GLY A 195 9.20 -3.68 -2.12
N ALA A 196 10.21 -2.87 -1.72
CA ALA A 196 11.06 -3.17 -0.56
C ALA A 196 11.08 -2.02 0.46
N VAL A 197 10.76 -2.33 1.71
CA VAL A 197 10.69 -1.39 2.84
C VAL A 197 11.81 -1.69 3.83
N LEU A 198 12.55 -0.66 4.23
CA LEU A 198 13.63 -0.69 5.20
C LEU A 198 13.10 -0.71 6.62
N GLN A 199 13.82 -1.39 7.50
CA GLN A 199 13.63 -1.32 8.93
C GLN A 199 13.86 0.12 9.42
N PRO A 200 12.92 0.71 10.19
CA PRO A 200 13.12 2.03 10.77
C PRO A 200 14.27 2.02 11.79
N VAL A 201 15.23 2.92 11.61
CA VAL A 201 16.45 3.05 12.41
C VAL A 201 16.79 4.53 12.61
N ALA A 202 17.69 4.84 13.56
CA ALA A 202 18.19 6.19 13.74
C ALA A 202 18.87 6.72 12.46
N SER A 203 18.90 8.03 12.23
CA SER A 203 19.47 8.60 11.00
C SER A 203 21.01 8.63 10.97
N VAL A 204 21.68 8.46 12.13
CA VAL A 204 23.14 8.53 12.25
C VAL A 204 23.64 7.37 13.08
N ALA A 205 24.63 6.63 12.56
CA ALA A 205 25.27 5.53 13.27
C ALA A 205 26.28 6.02 14.32
N THR A 206 26.17 5.44 15.51
CA THR A 206 27.10 5.56 16.63
C THR A 206 28.47 4.93 16.32
N PRO A 207 29.53 5.29 17.05
CA PRO A 207 30.84 4.63 16.93
C PRO A 207 30.79 3.11 17.18
N GLU A 208 29.97 2.68 18.13
CA GLU A 208 29.77 1.26 18.47
C GLU A 208 29.12 0.52 17.30
N GLU A 209 28.07 1.08 16.72
CA GLU A 209 27.38 0.53 15.54
C GLU A 209 28.31 0.45 14.32
N ARG A 210 29.13 1.49 14.08
CA ARG A 210 30.15 1.46 13.02
C ARG A 210 31.15 0.32 13.22
N THR A 211 31.58 0.11 14.46
CA THR A 211 32.51 -0.95 14.82
C THR A 211 31.87 -2.33 14.65
N ALA A 212 30.63 -2.48 15.09
CA ALA A 212 29.89 -3.73 14.97
C ALA A 212 29.55 -4.07 13.50
N ALA A 213 29.16 -3.08 12.69
CA ALA A 213 28.99 -3.24 11.24
C ALA A 213 30.30 -3.66 10.56
N ALA A 214 31.42 -3.02 10.89
CA ALA A 214 32.73 -3.41 10.34
C ALA A 214 33.12 -4.84 10.70
N ARG A 215 32.85 -5.27 11.95
CA ARG A 215 33.07 -6.66 12.39
C ARG A 215 32.18 -7.63 11.64
N LEU A 216 30.89 -7.36 11.53
CA LEU A 216 29.94 -8.19 10.76
C LEU A 216 30.40 -8.41 9.32
N LEU A 217 30.86 -7.34 8.64
CA LEU A 217 31.39 -7.43 7.28
C LEU A 217 32.67 -8.29 7.23
N ALA A 218 33.60 -8.06 8.16
CA ALA A 218 34.87 -8.80 8.21
C ALA A 218 34.63 -10.30 8.46
N ASP A 219 33.78 -10.64 9.42
CA ASP A 219 33.45 -12.02 9.79
C ASP A 219 32.72 -12.73 8.65
N THR A 220 31.76 -12.04 8.01
CA THR A 220 31.08 -12.56 6.82
C THR A 220 32.08 -12.80 5.69
N LYS A 221 32.96 -11.84 5.40
CA LYS A 221 33.96 -11.99 4.34
C LYS A 221 34.93 -13.13 4.61
N ALA A 222 35.32 -13.34 5.87
CA ALA A 222 36.19 -14.44 6.27
C ALA A 222 35.49 -15.80 6.10
N SER A 223 34.27 -15.93 6.60
CA SER A 223 33.51 -17.18 6.58
C SER A 223 33.12 -17.61 5.16
N LEU A 224 32.91 -16.66 4.25
CA LEU A 224 32.50 -16.90 2.87
C LEU A 224 33.63 -17.42 1.98
N ARG A 225 34.90 -17.32 2.39
CA ARG A 225 36.05 -17.76 1.56
C ARG A 225 35.96 -19.22 1.11
N ARG A 226 35.39 -20.09 1.95
CA ARG A 226 35.18 -21.52 1.65
C ARG A 226 34.14 -21.79 0.56
N TYR A 227 33.37 -20.78 0.17
CA TYR A 227 32.30 -20.89 -0.82
C TYR A 227 32.63 -20.13 -2.12
N GLN A 228 33.89 -19.74 -2.34
CA GLN A 228 34.28 -19.10 -3.61
C GLN A 228 33.97 -20.00 -4.82
N ASP A 229 34.16 -21.31 -4.66
CA ASP A 229 33.70 -22.31 -5.60
C ASP A 229 32.23 -22.65 -5.34
N PRO A 230 31.30 -22.44 -6.31
CA PRO A 230 29.91 -22.86 -6.18
C PRO A 230 29.72 -24.34 -5.85
N ALA A 231 30.62 -25.23 -6.30
CA ALA A 231 30.52 -26.65 -5.97
C ALA A 231 30.73 -26.91 -4.48
N ALA A 232 31.61 -26.15 -3.83
CA ALA A 232 31.81 -26.21 -2.38
C ALA A 232 30.53 -25.75 -1.62
N ALA A 233 29.86 -24.71 -2.10
CA ALA A 233 28.57 -24.28 -1.54
C ALA A 233 27.49 -25.37 -1.68
N VAL A 234 27.37 -25.98 -2.86
CA VAL A 234 26.41 -27.08 -3.09
C VAL A 234 26.71 -28.28 -2.18
N SER A 235 27.99 -28.63 -2.03
CA SER A 235 28.40 -29.72 -1.12
C SER A 235 28.08 -29.43 0.35
N ALA A 236 28.08 -28.15 0.75
CA ALA A 236 27.71 -27.70 2.08
C ALA A 236 26.18 -27.57 2.27
N GLY A 237 25.37 -27.97 1.28
CA GLY A 237 23.92 -28.01 1.36
C GLY A 237 23.21 -26.76 0.85
N TYR A 238 23.93 -25.80 0.25
CA TYR A 238 23.32 -24.66 -0.42
C TYR A 238 22.71 -25.06 -1.76
N LYS A 239 21.46 -24.69 -2.01
CA LYS A 239 20.73 -25.01 -3.24
C LYS A 239 20.41 -23.71 -3.99
N PRO A 240 20.63 -23.62 -5.31
CA PRO A 240 20.18 -22.47 -6.08
C PRO A 240 18.66 -22.32 -5.94
N GLY A 241 18.19 -21.09 -5.66
CA GLY A 241 16.76 -20.77 -5.68
C GLY A 241 16.15 -20.91 -7.09
N PRO A 242 14.83 -20.74 -7.25
CA PRO A 242 14.17 -20.76 -8.56
C PRO A 242 14.88 -19.79 -9.51
N VAL A 243 15.51 -20.35 -10.55
CA VAL A 243 16.34 -19.59 -11.47
C VAL A 243 15.42 -18.98 -12.52
N SER A 244 15.21 -17.66 -12.46
CA SER A 244 14.82 -16.91 -13.64
C SER A 244 16.09 -16.58 -14.43
N ASP A 245 16.13 -16.89 -15.73
CA ASP A 245 17.28 -16.56 -16.59
C ASP A 245 17.56 -15.04 -16.69
N ALA A 246 16.64 -14.22 -16.19
CA ALA A 246 16.73 -12.77 -16.17
C ALA A 246 17.49 -12.20 -14.96
N ASP A 247 17.64 -12.94 -13.84
CA ASP A 247 18.29 -12.39 -12.65
C ASP A 247 19.82 -12.56 -12.70
N PRO A 248 20.60 -11.45 -12.72
CA PRO A 248 22.06 -11.52 -12.68
C PRO A 248 22.62 -12.01 -11.32
N LEU A 249 21.81 -11.99 -10.25
CA LEU A 249 22.21 -12.43 -8.91
C LEU A 249 21.45 -13.72 -8.57
N LEU A 250 22.19 -14.74 -8.15
CA LEU A 250 21.64 -16.03 -7.76
C LEU A 250 21.81 -16.23 -6.26
N HIS A 251 20.69 -16.41 -5.58
CA HIS A 251 20.67 -16.77 -4.16
C HIS A 251 20.67 -18.28 -4.01
N PHE A 252 21.78 -18.79 -3.48
CA PHE A 252 21.93 -20.19 -3.10
C PHE A 252 21.52 -20.30 -1.63
N GLN A 253 20.40 -20.95 -1.33
CA GLN A 253 19.80 -21.01 0.00
C GLN A 253 20.15 -22.30 0.73
N ASN A 254 20.29 -22.24 2.05
CA ASN A 254 20.52 -23.41 2.90
C ASN A 254 19.47 -23.49 4.01
N GLN A 255 18.54 -24.42 3.86
CA GLN A 255 17.45 -24.62 4.82
C GLN A 255 17.94 -25.04 6.21
N ALA A 256 19.10 -25.69 6.32
CA ALA A 256 19.67 -26.06 7.62
C ALA A 256 20.09 -24.83 8.45
N ASN A 257 20.19 -23.65 7.81
CA ASN A 257 20.50 -22.39 8.45
C ASN A 257 19.27 -21.49 8.66
N SER A 258 18.04 -21.96 8.40
CA SER A 258 16.81 -21.15 8.49
C SER A 258 16.57 -20.46 9.84
N HIS A 259 17.20 -20.95 10.92
CA HIS A 259 17.08 -20.40 12.27
C HIS A 259 18.32 -19.62 12.75
N ALA A 260 19.38 -19.53 11.94
CA ALA A 260 20.65 -18.91 12.32
C ALA A 260 20.63 -17.37 12.14
N VAL A 261 19.92 -16.65 13.01
CA VAL A 261 19.76 -15.19 12.87
C VAL A 261 21.11 -14.47 12.89
N LEU A 262 21.45 -13.82 11.77
CA LEU A 262 22.65 -13.00 11.59
C LEU A 262 23.97 -13.68 12.07
N ASP A 263 24.14 -14.98 11.79
CA ASP A 263 25.37 -15.71 12.08
C ASP A 263 26.29 -15.76 10.85
N PRO A 264 27.45 -15.06 10.85
CA PRO A 264 28.38 -15.05 9.73
C PRO A 264 28.85 -16.42 9.29
N ASN A 265 28.90 -17.41 10.19
CA ASN A 265 29.35 -18.76 9.87
C ASN A 265 28.26 -19.64 9.25
N ARG A 266 27.00 -19.21 9.33
CA ARG A 266 25.81 -19.94 8.89
C ARG A 266 24.82 -19.04 8.14
N PRO A 267 25.24 -18.38 7.04
CA PRO A 267 24.31 -17.55 6.28
C PRO A 267 23.18 -18.41 5.69
N GLN A 268 21.97 -17.86 5.67
CA GLN A 268 20.79 -18.48 5.06
C GLN A 268 20.92 -18.59 3.55
N ALA A 269 21.52 -17.57 2.91
CA ALA A 269 21.83 -17.63 1.50
C ALA A 269 23.19 -17.02 1.16
N LEU A 270 23.83 -17.59 0.13
CA LEU A 270 25.00 -17.06 -0.54
C LEU A 270 24.55 -16.40 -1.84
N VAL A 271 25.12 -15.24 -2.17
CA VAL A 271 24.76 -14.48 -3.36
C VAL A 271 25.90 -14.57 -4.38
N TYR A 272 25.61 -15.18 -5.53
CA TYR A 272 26.53 -15.27 -6.65
C TYR A 272 26.08 -14.38 -7.80
N ALA A 273 26.99 -13.57 -8.34
CA ALA A 273 26.76 -12.86 -9.59
C ALA A 273 27.11 -13.75 -10.79
N ARG A 274 26.24 -13.77 -11.80
CA ARG A 274 26.55 -14.39 -13.09
C ARG A 274 27.44 -13.46 -13.90
N THR A 275 28.70 -13.86 -14.08
CA THR A 275 29.69 -13.13 -14.88
C THR A 275 29.94 -13.85 -16.22
N PRO A 276 30.59 -13.21 -17.21
CA PRO A 276 30.96 -13.87 -18.45
C PRO A 276 31.86 -15.10 -18.29
N VAL A 277 32.61 -15.19 -17.17
CA VAL A 277 33.55 -16.28 -16.88
C VAL A 277 33.00 -17.32 -15.90
N GLY A 278 31.76 -17.14 -15.41
CA GLY A 278 31.12 -18.04 -14.46
C GLY A 278 30.50 -17.32 -13.26
N LEU A 279 30.13 -18.09 -12.24
CA LEU A 279 29.55 -17.55 -11.00
C LEU A 279 30.65 -16.98 -10.10
N LYS A 280 30.43 -15.75 -9.61
CA LYS A 280 31.32 -15.09 -8.65
C LYS A 280 30.58 -14.84 -7.35
N LEU A 281 31.11 -15.30 -6.23
CA LEU A 281 30.56 -15.00 -4.91
C LEU A 281 30.70 -13.49 -4.62
N VAL A 282 29.58 -12.82 -4.34
CA VAL A 282 29.53 -11.36 -4.12
C VAL A 282 28.98 -10.96 -2.76
N GLY A 283 28.31 -11.88 -2.04
CA GLY A 283 27.80 -11.58 -0.71
C GLY A 283 27.09 -12.74 -0.04
N ALA A 284 26.50 -12.44 1.11
CA ALA A 284 25.54 -13.29 1.82
C ALA A 284 24.25 -12.52 2.05
N MET A 285 23.17 -13.26 2.26
CA MET A 285 21.89 -12.73 2.72
C MET A 285 21.49 -13.48 3.99
N TYR A 286 21.18 -12.69 5.02
CA TYR A 286 20.60 -13.16 6.26
C TYR A 286 19.11 -12.88 6.24
N GLN A 287 18.31 -13.82 6.72
CA GLN A 287 16.86 -13.70 6.66
C GLN A 287 16.25 -14.10 8.00
N MET A 288 15.25 -13.33 8.42
CA MET A 288 14.50 -13.60 9.63
C MET A 288 13.59 -14.82 9.46
N PRO A 289 13.37 -15.64 10.52
CA PRO A 289 12.58 -16.86 10.38
C PRO A 289 11.09 -16.63 10.08
N ARG A 290 10.58 -15.41 10.32
CA ARG A 290 9.15 -15.07 10.21
C ARG A 290 8.98 -13.66 9.66
N VAL A 291 7.88 -13.45 8.94
CA VAL A 291 7.40 -12.13 8.53
C VAL A 291 7.02 -11.30 9.77
N GLY A 292 7.22 -9.98 9.70
CA GLY A 292 6.86 -9.05 10.78
C GLY A 292 7.81 -9.05 11.98
N GLN A 293 8.92 -9.78 11.91
CA GLN A 293 9.98 -9.76 12.91
C GLN A 293 11.23 -9.15 12.29
N TRP A 294 11.47 -7.88 12.63
CA TRP A 294 12.68 -7.15 12.24
C TRP A 294 13.94 -7.79 12.81
N GLY A 295 15.04 -7.65 12.07
CA GLY A 295 16.30 -8.28 12.42
C GLY A 295 17.06 -7.51 13.49
N PRO A 296 18.05 -8.15 14.15
CA PRO A 296 18.93 -7.46 15.07
C PRO A 296 19.72 -6.38 14.32
N ASP A 297 19.87 -5.22 14.93
CA ASP A 297 20.44 -4.04 14.28
C ASP A 297 21.81 -3.66 14.88
N PRO A 298 22.88 -4.45 14.61
CA PRO A 298 24.19 -4.16 15.17
C PRO A 298 24.84 -2.91 14.55
N GLY A 299 24.42 -2.50 13.35
CA GLY A 299 25.02 -1.40 12.60
C GLY A 299 24.17 -0.13 12.56
N GLY A 300 23.00 -0.13 13.20
CA GLY A 300 22.05 0.99 13.12
C GLY A 300 21.70 1.30 11.65
N PRO A 301 21.73 2.57 11.23
CA PRO A 301 21.46 2.96 9.83
C PRO A 301 22.45 2.38 8.80
N LEU A 302 23.53 1.74 9.21
CA LEU A 302 24.45 1.08 8.28
C LEU A 302 23.91 -0.28 7.82
N THR A 303 23.22 -1.03 8.68
CA THR A 303 22.74 -2.39 8.37
C THR A 303 21.30 -2.35 7.87
N GLN A 304 21.12 -2.32 6.55
CA GLN A 304 19.81 -2.14 5.93
C GLN A 304 19.00 -3.43 5.87
N TRP A 305 18.42 -3.83 7.01
CA TRP A 305 17.32 -4.77 7.01
C TRP A 305 16.18 -4.22 6.17
N HIS A 306 15.66 -5.04 5.27
CA HIS A 306 14.50 -4.70 4.46
C HIS A 306 13.60 -5.92 4.28
N GLN A 307 12.33 -5.70 4.01
CA GLN A 307 11.42 -6.75 3.60
C GLN A 307 10.78 -6.37 2.28
N HIS A 308 10.62 -7.35 1.39
CA HIS A 308 9.80 -7.15 0.21
C HIS A 308 8.32 -7.35 0.53
N GLU A 309 7.51 -6.41 0.08
CA GLU A 309 6.05 -6.38 0.21
C GLU A 309 5.41 -6.20 -1.17
N GLY A 310 4.14 -6.56 -1.28
CA GLY A 310 3.38 -6.37 -2.51
C GLY A 310 3.88 -7.19 -3.70
N ILE A 311 4.50 -8.36 -3.46
CA ILE A 311 4.85 -9.30 -4.51
C ILE A 311 3.60 -10.07 -4.91
N CYS A 312 3.12 -9.91 -6.15
CA CYS A 312 1.98 -10.65 -6.65
C CYS A 312 2.37 -11.99 -7.24
N PHE A 313 1.66 -13.05 -6.83
CA PHE A 313 1.83 -14.41 -7.34
C PHE A 313 0.53 -14.93 -7.99
N SER A 314 0.63 -15.44 -9.23
CA SER A 314 -0.47 -16.07 -9.96
C SER A 314 -0.22 -17.58 -10.15
N PRO A 315 -1.23 -18.45 -9.92
CA PRO A 315 -1.12 -19.87 -10.23
C PRO A 315 -1.17 -20.17 -11.75
N PHE A 316 -1.48 -19.19 -12.61
CA PHE A 316 -1.61 -19.36 -14.06
C PHE A 316 -0.41 -18.85 -14.87
N GLY A 317 0.66 -18.39 -14.22
CA GLY A 317 1.90 -17.96 -14.88
C GLY A 317 2.74 -17.03 -14.00
N PHE A 318 4.06 -17.15 -14.11
CA PHE A 318 5.04 -16.35 -13.36
C PHE A 318 5.09 -14.91 -13.87
N GLU A 319 4.15 -14.08 -13.45
CA GLU A 319 4.32 -12.63 -13.49
C GLU A 319 4.67 -12.17 -12.08
N PHE A 320 5.96 -11.95 -11.80
CA PHE A 320 6.40 -11.12 -10.66
C PHE A 320 5.95 -9.68 -10.93
N SER A 321 4.65 -9.43 -10.75
CA SER A 321 4.12 -8.08 -10.74
C SER A 321 4.23 -7.55 -9.31
N LEU A 322 4.61 -6.29 -9.18
CA LEU A 322 4.32 -5.56 -7.95
C LEU A 322 2.82 -5.26 -7.92
N GLU A 323 2.27 -5.12 -6.72
CA GLU A 323 0.92 -4.62 -6.56
C GLU A 323 0.73 -3.29 -7.27
N THR A 324 -0.48 -3.07 -7.78
CA THR A 324 -0.86 -1.75 -8.26
C THR A 324 -0.85 -0.75 -7.10
N PRO A 325 -0.82 0.56 -7.38
CA PRO A 325 -0.99 1.64 -6.40
C PRO A 325 -2.17 1.55 -5.43
N PHE A 326 -3.07 0.59 -5.65
CA PHE A 326 -4.22 0.30 -4.81
C PHE A 326 -4.05 -0.96 -3.95
N TRP A 327 -2.81 -1.46 -3.77
CA TRP A 327 -2.52 -2.71 -3.06
C TRP A 327 -3.33 -3.90 -3.58
N THR A 328 -3.60 -3.88 -4.89
CA THR A 328 -4.30 -4.99 -5.56
C THR A 328 -3.36 -5.64 -6.55
N CYS A 329 -3.21 -6.95 -6.38
CA CYS A 329 -2.62 -7.79 -7.40
C CYS A 329 -3.57 -7.91 -8.60
N PRO A 330 -3.05 -8.23 -9.80
CA PRO A 330 -3.88 -8.59 -10.95
C PRO A 330 -4.96 -9.61 -10.56
N VAL A 331 -6.14 -9.51 -11.18
CA VAL A 331 -7.28 -10.38 -10.86
C VAL A 331 -6.86 -11.85 -10.97
N GLY A 332 -7.00 -12.60 -9.87
CA GLY A 332 -6.58 -14.01 -9.79
C GLY A 332 -5.23 -14.26 -9.14
N SER A 333 -4.53 -13.20 -8.69
CA SER A 333 -3.24 -13.27 -8.00
C SER A 333 -3.36 -12.89 -6.52
N GLY A 334 -2.48 -13.45 -5.67
CA GLY A 334 -2.35 -13.11 -4.25
C GLY A 334 -1.04 -12.37 -3.95
N SER A 335 -1.06 -11.52 -2.93
CA SER A 335 0.13 -10.79 -2.47
C SER A 335 0.90 -11.58 -1.42
N ILE A 336 2.23 -11.51 -1.46
CA ILE A 336 3.11 -12.09 -0.45
C ILE A 336 4.10 -11.04 0.05
N THR A 337 4.36 -11.10 1.36
CA THR A 337 5.44 -10.39 2.03
C THR A 337 6.53 -11.38 2.39
N THR A 338 7.77 -11.03 2.05
CA THR A 338 8.94 -11.82 2.44
C THR A 338 9.35 -11.52 3.89
N PRO A 339 9.90 -12.50 4.63
CA PRO A 339 10.55 -12.21 5.90
C PRO A 339 11.69 -11.20 5.72
N PRO A 340 11.91 -10.27 6.67
CA PRO A 340 13.01 -9.31 6.63
C PRO A 340 14.36 -9.96 6.35
N MET A 341 15.16 -9.30 5.52
CA MET A 341 16.47 -9.75 5.09
C MET A 341 17.51 -8.63 5.12
N LEU A 342 18.76 -9.01 5.31
CA LEU A 342 19.92 -8.14 5.28
C LEU A 342 20.96 -8.74 4.35
N HIS A 343 21.39 -7.98 3.36
CA HIS A 343 22.48 -8.35 2.47
C HIS A 343 23.80 -7.80 3.02
N VAL A 344 24.85 -8.61 2.88
CA VAL A 344 26.22 -8.23 3.19
C VAL A 344 27.07 -8.50 1.96
N TRP A 345 27.42 -7.44 1.25
CA TRP A 345 28.24 -7.45 0.05
C TRP A 345 29.72 -7.48 0.45
N ILE A 346 30.43 -8.54 0.02
CA ILE A 346 31.87 -8.72 0.32
C ILE A 346 32.79 -8.08 -0.72
N ILE A 347 32.18 -7.48 -1.75
CA ILE A 347 32.80 -6.70 -2.80
C ILE A 347 32.55 -5.20 -2.57
N ASP A 348 33.29 -4.34 -3.27
CA ASP A 348 33.00 -2.91 -3.27
C ASP A 348 31.64 -2.65 -3.94
N ASN A 349 30.70 -2.10 -3.15
CA ASN A 349 29.37 -1.74 -3.59
C ASN A 349 29.21 -0.23 -3.82
N GLY A 350 30.33 0.47 -4.04
CA GLY A 350 30.37 1.89 -4.34
C GLY A 350 29.73 2.74 -3.26
N LYS A 351 28.93 3.74 -3.68
CA LYS A 351 28.30 4.72 -2.78
C LYS A 351 27.22 4.12 -1.89
N SER A 352 26.64 3.00 -2.29
CA SER A 352 25.57 2.32 -1.53
C SER A 352 26.12 1.62 -0.29
N GLY A 353 27.38 1.20 -0.32
CA GLY A 353 28.04 0.57 0.81
C GLY A 353 27.74 -0.93 0.97
N PRO A 354 28.46 -1.62 1.88
CA PRO A 354 28.49 -3.08 1.96
C PRO A 354 27.21 -3.73 2.49
N PHE A 355 26.28 -2.94 3.02
CA PHE A 355 25.04 -3.41 3.63
C PHE A 355 23.81 -2.88 2.91
N ALA A 356 23.97 -2.28 1.72
CA ALA A 356 22.84 -1.78 0.96
C ALA A 356 21.86 -2.90 0.62
N ALA A 357 20.55 -2.59 0.60
CA ALA A 357 19.52 -3.54 0.21
C ALA A 357 19.74 -4.12 -1.20
N GLU A 358 20.30 -3.34 -2.13
CA GLU A 358 20.67 -3.78 -3.47
C GLU A 358 22.17 -3.64 -3.75
N LEU A 359 22.64 -4.46 -4.69
CA LEU A 359 23.94 -4.25 -5.32
C LEU A 359 23.85 -3.05 -6.29
N ASP A 360 24.76 -2.09 -6.13
CA ASP A 360 24.85 -0.88 -6.94
C ASP A 360 24.86 -1.20 -8.44
N LYS A 361 24.14 -0.40 -9.22
CA LYS A 361 23.96 -0.64 -10.65
C LYS A 361 25.28 -0.63 -11.41
N ALA A 362 26.26 0.20 -11.01
CA ALA A 362 27.58 0.23 -11.64
C ALA A 362 28.38 -1.03 -11.28
N ALA A 363 28.38 -1.42 -9.99
CA ALA A 363 29.01 -2.67 -9.54
C ALA A 363 28.42 -3.90 -10.27
N ARG A 364 27.09 -3.97 -10.39
CA ARG A 364 26.38 -5.02 -11.14
C ARG A 364 26.75 -5.06 -12.62
N ARG A 365 26.84 -3.89 -13.28
CA ARG A 365 27.26 -3.78 -14.69
C ARG A 365 28.70 -4.27 -14.88
N GLN A 366 29.60 -3.91 -13.98
CA GLN A 366 31.00 -4.36 -14.02
C GLN A 366 31.14 -5.87 -13.86
N LEU A 367 30.30 -6.51 -13.03
CA LEU A 367 30.34 -7.94 -12.81
C LEU A 367 29.73 -8.75 -13.97
N THR A 368 28.63 -8.27 -14.52
CA THR A 368 27.79 -9.06 -15.45
C THR A 368 28.08 -8.78 -16.92
N GLY A 369 28.74 -7.64 -17.23
CA GLY A 369 29.00 -7.21 -18.61
C GLY A 369 27.74 -6.83 -19.40
N ARG A 370 26.55 -6.82 -18.76
CA ARG A 370 25.28 -6.45 -19.37
C ARG A 370 24.87 -5.04 -18.94
N SER A 371 24.56 -4.17 -19.89
CA SER A 371 23.74 -2.98 -19.65
C SER A 371 22.32 -3.45 -19.33
N SER A 372 21.82 -3.22 -18.11
CA SER A 372 20.40 -3.43 -17.81
C SER A 372 19.54 -2.60 -18.79
N PRO A 373 18.42 -3.13 -19.33
CA PRO A 373 17.44 -2.34 -20.06
C PRO A 373 16.86 -1.22 -19.20
#